data_AF-A0A2K8ZAP8-F1
#
_entry.id   AF-A0A2K8ZAP8-F1
#
_cell.length_a   1.000
_cell.length_b   1.000
_cell.length_c   1.000
_cell.angle_alpha   90.00
_cell.angle_beta   90.00
_cell.angle_gamma   90.00
#
_symmetry.space_group_name_H-M   'P 1'
#
loop_
_entity.id
_entity.type
_entity.pdbx_description
1 polymer ?
#
loop_
_entity_poly.entity_id
_entity_poly.type
_entity_poly.pdbx_seq_one_letter_code
_entity_poly.pdbx_strand_id
1 'polypeptide(L)'
;MEAGTVIREKLPPKSNWCLGTSTFTYFPDEEKIESITKKNSATHPGCPAQSTSTIYRLKLKSPSRYCVDQPVELSITGQNVKWYADADKKQLVHEGNTFKPGITSTTTFYVSQSQYNMESLVVPIKIEIIDPPLITTTLTAETCGQANGSITVTSTNQVQYSLNNGAFQNTSVFDNLKPSNYTLQAKNTAGCLTTKEITIARQEVPKINAVFAINPQCGDDKGSLTIEASGGTGLLSYSLNGKDFKTDSQFEKLTGGNFTVTVKDQNQCSASQSISLKQTRKLQLKDVSVNSTTCGQSNGLISLSTNEGNGRIQFSLDGATNQASGIFDHLKAGVYTVSVEDEAGCTDIKSVTVAGSVGPKITQVTIEPATCDQLNAKLSAQTTGIPNLTYELNGVVVPSLANIDKLAAGTYKVVVRDQNGCSIDTSFIK
;
A
#
# COMPACT_ATOMS: atom_id res chain seq x y z
N MET A 1 -29.59 -73.03 49.24
CA MET A 1 -30.00 -73.44 50.59
C MET A 1 -28.76 -73.47 51.45
N GLU A 2 -28.61 -72.49 52.34
CA GLU A 2 -27.92 -72.61 53.61
C GLU A 2 -28.32 -71.39 54.43
N ALA A 3 -29.01 -71.64 55.55
CA ALA A 3 -29.55 -70.61 56.43
C ALA A 3 -28.48 -70.23 57.46
N GLY A 4 -28.03 -68.98 57.43
CA GLY A 4 -27.07 -68.44 58.38
C GLY A 4 -27.65 -68.32 59.80
N THR A 5 -26.85 -68.75 60.75
CA THR A 5 -27.07 -68.84 62.20
C THR A 5 -27.55 -67.53 62.85
N VAL A 6 -28.62 -67.63 63.67
CA VAL A 6 -29.16 -66.55 64.50
C VAL A 6 -28.27 -66.37 65.74
N ILE A 7 -27.57 -65.23 65.85
CA ILE A 7 -26.89 -64.83 67.08
C ILE A 7 -27.91 -64.10 67.97
N ARG A 8 -28.30 -64.70 69.10
CA ARG A 8 -29.11 -64.04 70.13
C ARG A 8 -28.20 -63.49 71.22
N GLU A 9 -27.94 -62.17 71.21
CA GLU A 9 -27.43 -61.49 72.40
C GLU A 9 -28.58 -61.17 73.37
N LYS A 10 -28.45 -61.65 74.62
CA LYS A 10 -29.34 -61.30 75.73
C LYS A 10 -28.84 -60.00 76.36
N LEU A 11 -29.56 -58.89 76.17
CA LEU A 11 -29.44 -57.69 76.99
C LEU A 11 -30.53 -57.67 78.09
N PRO A 12 -30.24 -57.16 79.31
CA PRO A 12 -31.15 -57.18 80.45
C PRO A 12 -32.28 -56.12 80.34
N PRO A 13 -33.38 -56.25 81.11
CA PRO A 13 -34.69 -55.72 80.72
C PRO A 13 -34.90 -54.26 81.14
N LYS A 14 -35.31 -53.41 80.18
CA LYS A 14 -36.15 -52.24 80.46
C LYS A 14 -37.39 -52.30 79.56
N SER A 15 -38.56 -52.25 80.21
CA SER A 15 -39.89 -52.31 79.65
C SER A 15 -40.22 -51.09 78.78
N ASN A 16 -40.44 -51.32 77.48
CA ASN A 16 -41.34 -50.59 76.55
C ASN A 16 -41.00 -50.86 75.07
N TRP A 17 -40.57 -52.07 74.71
CA TRP A 17 -40.11 -52.37 73.36
C TRP A 17 -41.02 -53.44 72.74
N CYS A 18 -41.70 -53.11 71.62
CA CYS A 18 -42.37 -54.14 70.82
C CYS A 18 -41.28 -55.11 70.31
N LEU A 19 -41.23 -56.35 70.82
CA LEU A 19 -40.27 -57.36 70.34
C LEU A 19 -40.61 -57.74 68.90
N GLY A 20 -39.71 -57.42 67.97
CA GLY A 20 -39.83 -57.73 66.55
C GLY A 20 -38.90 -58.84 66.11
N THR A 21 -39.40 -59.72 65.26
CA THR A 21 -38.56 -60.57 64.40
C THR A 21 -38.56 -59.93 63.01
N SER A 22 -37.37 -59.60 62.52
CA SER A 22 -37.19 -59.12 61.16
C SER A 22 -36.73 -60.29 60.30
N THR A 23 -37.48 -60.58 59.24
CA THR A 23 -37.07 -61.49 58.17
C THR A 23 -36.62 -60.66 56.99
N PHE A 24 -35.49 -61.04 56.41
CA PHE A 24 -34.94 -60.33 55.28
C PHE A 24 -34.85 -61.27 54.09
N THR A 25 -35.27 -60.77 52.93
CA THR A 25 -35.22 -61.52 51.68
C THR A 25 -34.34 -60.74 50.72
N TYR A 26 -33.25 -61.38 50.31
CA TYR A 26 -32.38 -60.86 49.26
C TYR A 26 -32.82 -61.42 47.91
N PHE A 27 -33.10 -60.55 46.95
CA PHE A 27 -33.48 -60.92 45.59
C PHE A 27 -32.35 -60.54 44.64
N PRO A 28 -31.44 -61.48 44.31
CA PRO A 28 -30.25 -61.20 43.52
C PRO A 28 -30.57 -60.71 42.11
N ASP A 29 -31.53 -61.35 41.43
CA ASP A 29 -31.90 -61.01 40.04
C ASP A 29 -32.57 -59.63 39.92
N GLU A 30 -33.18 -59.17 41.01
CA GLU A 30 -33.85 -57.87 41.07
C GLU A 30 -32.97 -56.80 41.72
N GLU A 31 -31.78 -57.15 42.22
CA GLU A 31 -30.85 -56.26 42.97
C GLU A 31 -31.54 -55.46 44.09
N LYS A 32 -32.50 -56.11 44.80
CA LYS A 32 -33.27 -55.50 45.89
C LYS A 32 -33.11 -56.26 47.21
N ILE A 33 -33.21 -55.53 48.31
CA ILE A 33 -33.31 -56.11 49.66
C ILE A 33 -34.68 -55.73 50.21
N GLU A 34 -35.47 -56.75 50.57
CA GLU A 34 -36.73 -56.57 51.27
C GLU A 34 -36.55 -56.97 52.73
N SER A 35 -36.98 -56.09 53.63
CA SER A 35 -37.04 -56.35 55.06
C SER A 35 -38.50 -56.35 55.49
N ILE A 36 -38.92 -57.43 56.15
CA ILE A 36 -40.24 -57.54 56.76
C ILE A 36 -40.01 -57.63 58.26
N THR A 37 -40.46 -56.63 59.00
CA THR A 37 -40.43 -56.66 60.45
C THR A 37 -41.80 -57.05 60.98
N LYS A 38 -41.89 -58.22 61.60
CA LYS A 38 -43.09 -58.71 62.32
C LYS A 38 -42.88 -58.48 63.81
N LYS A 39 -43.67 -57.60 64.41
CA LYS A 39 -43.68 -57.40 65.86
C LYS A 39 -44.60 -58.44 66.51
N ASN A 40 -44.08 -59.25 67.43
CA ASN A 40 -44.87 -60.22 68.18
C ASN A 40 -45.80 -59.43 69.12
N SER A 41 -47.05 -59.22 68.70
CA SER A 41 -48.09 -58.70 69.59
C SER A 41 -48.54 -59.81 70.53
N ALA A 42 -47.83 -60.02 71.63
CA ALA A 42 -48.37 -60.86 72.70
C ALA A 42 -49.30 -60.09 73.64
N THR A 43 -49.17 -58.76 73.85
CA THR A 43 -49.98 -58.09 74.89
C THR A 43 -50.23 -56.56 74.77
N HIS A 44 -49.97 -55.86 73.66
CA HIS A 44 -50.20 -54.39 73.60
C HIS A 44 -51.02 -53.90 72.39
N PRO A 45 -52.21 -53.29 72.59
CA PRO A 45 -52.98 -52.66 71.51
C PRO A 45 -52.33 -51.31 71.15
N GLY A 46 -51.62 -51.28 70.02
CA GLY A 46 -50.95 -50.08 69.51
C GLY A 46 -49.68 -50.33 68.68
N CYS A 47 -49.11 -51.55 68.66
CA CYS A 47 -48.00 -51.87 67.74
C CYS A 47 -48.58 -52.24 66.35
N PRO A 48 -48.18 -51.60 65.24
CA PRO A 48 -48.60 -52.00 63.89
C PRO A 48 -48.13 -53.43 63.56
N ALA A 49 -48.99 -54.21 62.90
CA ALA A 49 -48.87 -55.67 62.76
C ALA A 49 -47.69 -56.15 61.89
N GLN A 50 -47.23 -55.32 60.95
CA GLN A 50 -46.12 -55.62 60.05
C GLN A 50 -45.63 -54.33 59.39
N SER A 51 -44.31 -54.14 59.27
CA SER A 51 -43.74 -53.08 58.44
C SER A 51 -42.77 -53.67 57.43
N THR A 52 -43.00 -53.39 56.14
CA THR A 52 -42.11 -53.79 55.05
C THR A 52 -41.29 -52.58 54.62
N SER A 53 -39.98 -52.72 54.53
CA SER A 53 -39.08 -51.73 53.94
C SER A 53 -38.28 -52.38 52.83
N THR A 54 -38.29 -51.77 51.66
CA THR A 54 -37.63 -52.27 50.44
C THR A 54 -36.69 -51.21 49.92
N ILE A 55 -35.44 -51.58 49.67
CA ILE A 55 -34.51 -50.77 48.89
C ILE A 55 -34.37 -51.37 47.49
N TYR A 56 -34.49 -50.50 46.49
CA TYR A 56 -34.53 -50.84 45.06
C TYR A 56 -33.16 -50.66 44.41
N ARG A 57 -33.05 -51.09 43.14
CA ARG A 57 -31.82 -51.06 42.34
C ARG A 57 -31.03 -49.76 42.44
N LEU A 58 -29.72 -49.92 42.51
CA LEU A 58 -28.77 -48.84 42.42
C LEU A 58 -28.86 -48.19 41.02
N LYS A 59 -29.02 -46.87 40.98
CA LYS A 59 -29.09 -46.10 39.73
C LYS A 59 -28.11 -44.94 39.82
N LEU A 60 -27.17 -44.90 38.88
CA LEU A 60 -26.26 -43.78 38.72
C LEU A 60 -27.08 -42.54 38.35
N LYS A 61 -26.92 -41.47 39.14
CA LYS A 61 -27.53 -40.16 38.92
C LYS A 61 -26.62 -39.22 38.13
N SER A 62 -25.31 -39.40 38.28
CA SER A 62 -24.29 -38.65 37.53
C SER A 62 -24.12 -39.22 36.11
N PRO A 63 -23.46 -38.49 35.20
CA PRO A 63 -23.02 -39.04 33.92
C PRO A 63 -22.13 -40.27 34.08
N SER A 64 -22.12 -41.14 33.07
CA SER A 64 -21.18 -42.27 32.96
C SER A 64 -19.99 -41.97 32.05
N ARG A 65 -19.91 -40.74 31.51
CA ARG A 65 -18.88 -40.30 30.57
C ARG A 65 -18.32 -38.96 31.00
N TYR A 66 -17.00 -38.87 31.05
CA TYR A 66 -16.27 -37.65 31.41
C TYR A 66 -15.10 -37.46 30.46
N CYS A 67 -14.67 -36.22 30.28
CA CYS A 67 -13.44 -35.91 29.56
C CYS A 67 -12.23 -36.10 30.47
N VAL A 68 -11.07 -36.44 29.91
CA VAL A 68 -9.85 -36.80 30.67
C VAL A 68 -9.42 -35.75 31.73
N ASP A 69 -9.68 -34.47 31.48
CA ASP A 69 -9.31 -33.37 32.39
C ASP A 69 -10.48 -32.87 33.27
N GLN A 70 -11.66 -33.51 33.18
CA GLN A 70 -12.80 -33.12 34.00
C GLN A 70 -12.82 -33.90 35.33
N PRO A 71 -13.07 -33.22 36.46
CA PRO A 71 -13.22 -33.89 37.73
C PRO A 71 -14.44 -34.82 37.70
N VAL A 72 -14.21 -36.09 38.01
CA VAL A 72 -15.27 -37.09 38.08
C VAL A 72 -15.94 -37.01 39.45
N GLU A 73 -17.23 -36.70 39.45
CA GLU A 73 -18.08 -36.73 40.63
C GLU A 73 -19.29 -37.64 40.36
N LEU A 74 -19.29 -38.78 41.05
CA LEU A 74 -20.29 -39.82 40.91
C LEU A 74 -21.34 -39.69 42.00
N SER A 75 -22.61 -39.80 41.63
CA SER A 75 -23.71 -39.86 42.59
C SER A 75 -24.67 -41.00 42.25
N ILE A 76 -25.12 -41.73 43.26
CA ILE A 76 -25.95 -42.93 43.07
C ILE A 76 -27.12 -42.98 44.07
N THR A 77 -28.23 -43.60 43.69
CA THR A 77 -29.30 -43.99 44.62
C THR A 77 -28.84 -45.14 45.53
N GLY A 78 -29.53 -45.37 46.65
CA GLY A 78 -29.28 -46.52 47.53
C GLY A 78 -29.07 -46.13 48.99
N GLN A 79 -29.02 -47.11 49.88
CA GLN A 79 -28.75 -46.93 51.31
C GLN A 79 -27.42 -47.59 51.69
N ASN A 80 -26.62 -46.91 52.51
CA ASN A 80 -25.32 -47.39 52.99
C ASN A 80 -24.46 -47.96 51.86
N VAL A 81 -24.29 -47.16 50.80
CA VAL A 81 -23.65 -47.56 49.56
C VAL A 81 -22.15 -47.77 49.77
N LYS A 82 -21.61 -48.85 49.20
CA LYS A 82 -20.18 -49.17 49.18
C LYS A 82 -19.69 -49.33 47.74
N TRP A 83 -18.51 -48.79 47.46
CA TRP A 83 -17.85 -48.85 46.16
C TRP A 83 -16.62 -49.73 46.27
N TYR A 84 -16.48 -50.68 45.36
CA TYR A 84 -15.35 -51.61 45.29
C TYR A 84 -14.62 -51.48 43.95
N ALA A 85 -13.30 -51.76 43.95
CA ALA A 85 -12.50 -51.85 42.73
C ALA A 85 -12.66 -53.20 42.00
N ASP A 86 -13.15 -54.23 42.70
CA ASP A 86 -13.32 -55.59 42.19
C ASP A 86 -14.71 -56.17 42.49
N ALA A 87 -15.12 -57.17 41.70
CA ALA A 87 -16.44 -57.79 41.81
C ALA A 87 -16.60 -58.67 43.07
N ASP A 88 -15.50 -59.19 43.62
CA ASP A 88 -15.49 -60.09 44.78
C ASP A 88 -15.59 -59.33 46.11
N LYS A 89 -15.71 -57.99 46.09
CA LYS A 89 -15.76 -57.09 47.26
C LYS A 89 -14.50 -57.11 48.11
N LYS A 90 -13.32 -57.39 47.54
CA LYS A 90 -12.05 -57.46 48.29
C LYS A 90 -11.43 -56.10 48.55
N GLN A 91 -11.65 -55.13 47.65
CA GLN A 91 -11.05 -53.80 47.70
C GLN A 91 -12.13 -52.73 47.75
N LEU A 92 -12.51 -52.35 48.97
CA LEU A 92 -13.38 -51.20 49.21
C LEU A 92 -12.61 -49.91 48.90
N VAL A 93 -13.14 -49.08 48.00
CA VAL A 93 -12.53 -47.80 47.60
C VAL A 93 -13.28 -46.58 48.15
N HIS A 94 -14.58 -46.72 48.48
CA HIS A 94 -15.36 -45.63 49.05
C HIS A 94 -16.64 -46.12 49.74
N GLU A 95 -17.13 -45.35 50.72
CA GLU A 95 -18.45 -45.53 51.34
C GLU A 95 -19.25 -44.23 51.24
N GLY A 96 -20.50 -44.32 50.79
CA GLY A 96 -21.40 -43.19 50.62
C GLY A 96 -21.99 -43.09 49.21
N ASN A 97 -23.04 -42.26 49.09
CA ASN A 97 -23.78 -42.08 47.83
C ASN A 97 -23.10 -41.14 46.83
N THR A 98 -22.02 -40.45 47.23
CA THR A 98 -21.27 -39.52 46.38
C THR A 98 -19.79 -39.86 46.45
N PHE A 99 -19.15 -40.10 45.31
CA PHE A 99 -17.75 -40.51 45.21
C PHE A 99 -16.99 -39.65 44.19
N LYS A 100 -15.79 -39.17 44.54
CA LYS A 100 -14.92 -38.37 43.66
C LYS A 100 -13.62 -39.13 43.33
N PRO A 101 -13.65 -40.11 42.42
CA PRO A 101 -12.46 -40.86 42.05
C PRO A 101 -11.49 -40.00 41.22
N GLY A 102 -10.19 -40.08 41.53
CA GLY A 102 -9.12 -39.49 40.71
C GLY A 102 -8.71 -40.40 39.54
N ILE A 103 -9.65 -40.80 38.68
CA ILE A 103 -9.38 -41.68 37.53
C ILE A 103 -9.00 -40.88 36.28
N THR A 104 -8.02 -41.39 35.53
CA THR A 104 -7.54 -40.81 34.26
C THR A 104 -7.81 -41.71 33.05
N SER A 105 -8.39 -42.89 33.27
CA SER A 105 -8.75 -43.84 32.23
C SER A 105 -10.08 -44.52 32.55
N THR A 106 -10.71 -45.10 31.52
CA THR A 106 -11.99 -45.80 31.66
C THR A 106 -11.89 -46.88 32.73
N THR A 107 -12.72 -46.77 33.77
CA THR A 107 -12.66 -47.61 34.97
C THR A 107 -14.04 -48.14 35.31
N THR A 108 -14.12 -49.38 35.78
CA THR A 108 -15.37 -49.96 36.29
C THR A 108 -15.31 -50.08 37.80
N PHE A 109 -16.29 -49.49 38.49
CA PHE A 109 -16.50 -49.68 39.93
C PHE A 109 -17.62 -50.68 40.16
N TYR A 110 -17.53 -51.43 41.25
CA TYR A 110 -18.53 -52.42 41.65
C TYR A 110 -19.24 -51.89 42.89
N VAL A 111 -20.54 -51.62 42.79
CA VAL A 111 -21.26 -50.89 43.83
C VAL A 111 -22.31 -51.76 44.49
N SER A 112 -22.36 -51.76 45.82
CA SER A 112 -23.39 -52.44 46.59
C SER A 112 -24.10 -51.47 47.53
N GLN A 113 -25.25 -51.90 48.03
CA GLN A 113 -25.99 -51.24 49.12
C GLN A 113 -26.28 -52.24 50.23
N SER A 114 -26.47 -51.73 51.44
CA SER A 114 -26.76 -52.56 52.61
C SER A 114 -27.91 -52.04 53.45
N GLN A 115 -28.66 -52.99 54.01
CA GLN A 115 -29.73 -52.74 54.97
C GLN A 115 -29.67 -53.82 56.06
N TYR A 116 -29.68 -53.40 57.33
CA TYR A 116 -29.70 -54.30 58.49
C TYR A 116 -28.68 -55.45 58.41
N ASN A 117 -27.40 -55.12 58.16
CA ASN A 117 -26.26 -56.05 58.06
C ASN A 117 -26.26 -57.04 56.88
N MET A 118 -27.21 -56.92 55.95
CA MET A 118 -27.14 -57.63 54.68
C MET A 118 -26.69 -56.69 53.56
N GLU A 119 -25.79 -57.17 52.72
CA GLU A 119 -25.27 -56.43 51.58
C GLU A 119 -25.69 -57.10 50.28
N SER A 120 -26.17 -56.30 49.33
CA SER A 120 -26.55 -56.75 47.98
C SER A 120 -25.34 -57.21 47.16
N LEU A 121 -25.55 -57.97 46.09
CA LEU A 121 -24.56 -58.18 45.03
C LEU A 121 -24.10 -56.84 44.46
N VAL A 122 -22.90 -56.83 43.92
CA VAL A 122 -22.34 -55.64 43.28
C VAL A 122 -22.95 -55.41 41.91
N VAL A 123 -23.18 -54.14 41.59
CA VAL A 123 -23.58 -53.66 40.28
C VAL A 123 -22.36 -53.01 39.62
N PRO A 124 -21.91 -53.47 38.44
CA PRO A 124 -20.80 -52.84 37.74
C PRO A 124 -21.22 -51.50 37.13
N ILE A 125 -20.51 -50.43 37.50
CA ILE A 125 -20.66 -49.09 36.97
C ILE A 125 -19.40 -48.74 36.20
N LYS A 126 -19.48 -48.79 34.87
CA LYS A 126 -18.41 -48.36 33.98
C LYS A 126 -18.46 -46.85 33.80
N ILE A 127 -17.36 -46.18 34.13
CA ILE A 127 -17.14 -44.75 33.88
C ILE A 127 -16.15 -44.63 32.73
N GLU A 128 -16.61 -44.09 31.60
CA GLU A 128 -15.78 -43.89 30.41
C GLU A 128 -15.09 -42.54 30.48
N ILE A 129 -13.77 -42.56 30.31
CA ILE A 129 -12.95 -41.36 30.17
C ILE A 129 -12.64 -41.18 28.68
N ILE A 130 -13.00 -40.01 28.13
CA ILE A 130 -12.96 -39.73 26.70
C ILE A 130 -11.93 -38.64 26.43
N ASP A 131 -11.04 -38.90 25.48
CA ASP A 131 -10.05 -37.94 25.05
C ASP A 131 -10.70 -36.80 24.22
N PRO A 132 -10.20 -35.56 24.36
CA PRO A 132 -10.61 -34.46 23.52
C PRO A 132 -10.18 -34.71 22.05
N PRO A 133 -10.88 -34.12 21.06
CA PRO A 133 -10.59 -34.37 19.65
C PRO A 133 -9.19 -33.86 19.26
N LEU A 134 -8.39 -34.68 18.59
CA LEU A 134 -7.14 -34.23 17.97
C LEU A 134 -7.45 -33.44 16.69
N ILE A 135 -6.90 -32.23 16.59
CA ILE A 135 -7.09 -31.34 15.43
C ILE A 135 -5.76 -30.83 14.89
N THR A 136 -5.70 -30.66 13.58
CA THR A 136 -4.67 -29.88 12.88
C THR A 136 -5.31 -28.74 12.12
N THR A 137 -4.52 -27.73 11.78
CA THR A 137 -5.03 -26.49 11.18
C THR A 137 -4.13 -26.09 10.02
N THR A 138 -4.74 -25.77 8.88
CA THR A 138 -4.09 -25.12 7.74
C THR A 138 -4.60 -23.69 7.65
N LEU A 139 -3.69 -22.75 7.40
CA LEU A 139 -3.99 -21.32 7.42
C LEU A 139 -3.78 -20.75 6.03
N THR A 140 -4.73 -19.94 5.59
CA THR A 140 -4.53 -19.02 4.48
C THR A 140 -4.30 -17.65 5.09
N ALA A 141 -3.12 -17.06 4.85
CA ALA A 141 -2.88 -15.68 5.21
C ALA A 141 -3.88 -14.77 4.49
N GLU A 142 -4.19 -13.64 5.10
CA GLU A 142 -4.93 -12.59 4.42
C GLU A 142 -4.03 -11.87 3.40
N THR A 143 -4.64 -11.05 2.54
CA THR A 143 -3.89 -10.17 1.64
C THR A 143 -4.17 -8.71 1.95
N CYS A 144 -3.12 -7.90 2.05
CA CYS A 144 -3.20 -6.44 2.16
C CYS A 144 -4.07 -5.94 3.34
N GLY A 145 -4.15 -6.72 4.43
CA GLY A 145 -5.01 -6.42 5.58
C GLY A 145 -6.51 -6.55 5.32
N GLN A 146 -6.91 -7.20 4.22
CA GLN A 146 -8.31 -7.51 3.93
C GLN A 146 -8.82 -8.67 4.81
N ALA A 147 -10.13 -8.82 4.87
CA ALA A 147 -10.78 -9.92 5.58
C ALA A 147 -10.95 -11.10 4.62
N ASN A 148 -9.85 -11.73 4.20
CA ASN A 148 -9.85 -12.86 3.28
C ASN A 148 -8.92 -14.00 3.70
N GLY A 149 -8.35 -13.93 4.91
CA GLY A 149 -7.66 -15.08 5.50
C GLY A 149 -8.66 -16.18 5.87
N SER A 150 -8.15 -17.40 6.05
CA SER A 150 -8.98 -18.53 6.47
C SER A 150 -8.26 -19.51 7.38
N ILE A 151 -9.05 -20.19 8.22
CA ILE A 151 -8.62 -21.30 9.05
C ILE A 151 -9.40 -22.53 8.57
N THR A 152 -8.67 -23.53 8.07
CA THR A 152 -9.24 -24.85 7.77
C THR A 152 -8.76 -25.85 8.80
N VAL A 153 -9.72 -26.49 9.47
CA VAL A 153 -9.49 -27.48 10.53
C VAL A 153 -9.59 -28.88 9.94
N THR A 154 -8.69 -29.76 10.35
CA THR A 154 -8.76 -31.20 10.04
C THR A 154 -8.82 -31.97 11.36
N SER A 155 -9.73 -32.92 11.47
CA SER A 155 -9.89 -33.79 12.64
C SER A 155 -10.10 -35.23 12.20
N THR A 156 -9.73 -36.17 13.07
CA THR A 156 -9.89 -37.61 12.82
C THR A 156 -11.29 -38.14 13.12
N ASN A 157 -12.10 -37.38 13.88
CA ASN A 157 -13.45 -37.76 14.32
C ASN A 157 -14.50 -36.72 13.89
N GLN A 158 -15.79 -37.08 13.99
CA GLN A 158 -16.89 -36.12 13.86
C GLN A 158 -16.84 -35.10 15.01
N VAL A 159 -16.65 -33.83 14.64
CA VAL A 159 -16.36 -32.73 15.57
C VAL A 159 -17.14 -31.50 15.12
N GLN A 160 -17.57 -30.69 16.08
CA GLN A 160 -18.07 -29.34 15.84
C GLN A 160 -17.00 -28.32 16.19
N TYR A 161 -16.95 -27.21 15.46
CA TYR A 161 -15.93 -26.17 15.63
C TYR A 161 -16.58 -24.86 16.05
N SER A 162 -15.87 -24.06 16.83
CA SER A 162 -16.25 -22.70 17.20
C SER A 162 -15.03 -21.80 17.12
N LEU A 163 -15.23 -20.55 16.72
CA LEU A 163 -14.19 -19.53 16.66
C LEU A 163 -14.56 -18.39 17.61
N ASN A 164 -13.61 -17.95 18.44
CA ASN A 164 -13.76 -16.85 19.41
C ASN A 164 -14.99 -17.01 20.33
N ASN A 165 -15.23 -18.24 20.81
CA ASN A 165 -16.40 -18.60 21.64
C ASN A 165 -17.77 -18.37 20.95
N GLY A 166 -17.81 -18.34 19.61
CA GLY A 166 -19.05 -18.30 18.84
C GLY A 166 -19.87 -19.61 18.93
N ALA A 167 -20.97 -19.65 18.19
CA ALA A 167 -21.77 -20.87 18.06
C ALA A 167 -20.96 -22.00 17.40
N PHE A 168 -21.19 -23.23 17.87
CA PHE A 168 -20.60 -24.41 17.26
C PHE A 168 -21.23 -24.70 15.89
N GLN A 169 -20.39 -24.95 14.89
CA GLN A 169 -20.76 -25.31 13.53
C GLN A 169 -20.11 -26.64 13.12
N ASN A 170 -20.69 -27.33 12.13
CA ASN A 170 -20.13 -28.57 11.60
C ASN A 170 -19.11 -28.33 10.47
N THR A 171 -19.06 -27.11 9.93
CA THR A 171 -18.13 -26.73 8.88
C THR A 171 -16.73 -26.50 9.46
N SER A 172 -15.73 -27.14 8.86
CA SER A 172 -14.35 -27.09 9.31
C SER A 172 -13.57 -25.87 8.79
N VAL A 173 -14.25 -24.94 8.11
CA VAL A 173 -13.63 -23.77 7.51
C VAL A 173 -14.22 -22.51 8.14
N PHE A 174 -13.33 -21.57 8.49
CA PHE A 174 -13.65 -20.20 8.86
C PHE A 174 -12.96 -19.27 7.87
N ASP A 175 -13.75 -18.62 7.02
CA ASP A 175 -13.27 -17.68 6.02
C ASP A 175 -13.52 -16.23 6.42
N ASN A 176 -13.08 -15.31 5.58
CA ASN A 176 -13.23 -13.86 5.74
C ASN A 176 -12.61 -13.32 7.03
N LEU A 177 -11.47 -13.88 7.43
CA LEU A 177 -10.77 -13.51 8.65
C LEU A 177 -9.79 -12.38 8.38
N LYS A 178 -9.71 -11.45 9.33
CA LYS A 178 -8.74 -10.35 9.37
C LYS A 178 -7.48 -10.79 10.09
N PRO A 179 -6.36 -10.05 10.01
CA PRO A 179 -5.20 -10.31 10.84
C PRO A 179 -5.56 -10.15 12.32
N SER A 180 -5.49 -11.25 13.08
CA SER A 180 -5.81 -11.29 14.50
C SER A 180 -5.38 -12.62 15.11
N ASN A 181 -5.37 -12.67 16.43
CA ASN A 181 -5.42 -13.91 17.18
C ASN A 181 -6.88 -14.39 17.27
N TYR A 182 -7.06 -15.70 17.14
CA TYR A 182 -8.33 -16.40 17.16
C TYR A 182 -8.25 -17.59 18.09
N THR A 183 -9.25 -17.75 18.94
CA THR A 183 -9.43 -18.93 19.80
C THR A 183 -10.30 -19.94 19.06
N LEU A 184 -9.70 -21.01 18.54
CA LEU A 184 -10.43 -22.13 17.94
C LEU A 184 -10.79 -23.15 19.02
N GLN A 185 -12.03 -23.60 19.02
CA GLN A 185 -12.51 -24.72 19.84
C GLN A 185 -13.04 -25.83 18.95
N ALA A 186 -12.72 -27.07 19.30
CA ALA A 186 -13.20 -28.28 18.65
C ALA A 186 -13.86 -29.18 19.70
N LYS A 187 -15.09 -29.61 19.44
CA LYS A 187 -15.91 -30.42 20.35
C LYS A 187 -16.31 -31.73 19.72
N ASN A 188 -15.98 -32.85 20.37
CA ASN A 188 -16.44 -34.17 19.92
C ASN A 188 -17.91 -34.43 20.34
N THR A 189 -18.47 -35.58 19.94
CA THR A 189 -19.85 -35.97 20.27
C THR A 189 -20.09 -36.20 21.77
N ALA A 190 -19.04 -36.46 22.54
CA ALA A 190 -19.09 -36.60 23.99
C ALA A 190 -19.02 -35.27 24.75
N GLY A 191 -18.79 -34.15 24.05
CA GLY A 191 -18.68 -32.82 24.63
C GLY A 191 -17.27 -32.41 25.05
N CYS A 192 -16.25 -33.23 24.81
CA CYS A 192 -14.87 -32.89 25.14
C CYS A 192 -14.29 -31.86 24.17
N LEU A 193 -13.60 -30.87 24.73
CA LEU A 193 -13.12 -29.69 24.02
C LEU A 193 -11.60 -29.72 23.85
N THR A 194 -11.16 -29.36 22.65
CA THR A 194 -9.79 -28.94 22.37
C THR A 194 -9.80 -27.46 22.05
N THR A 195 -8.99 -26.67 22.75
CA THR A 195 -8.84 -25.23 22.50
C THR A 195 -7.46 -24.96 21.93
N LYS A 196 -7.38 -24.17 20.85
CA LYS A 196 -6.14 -23.79 20.20
C LYS A 196 -6.16 -22.31 19.84
N GLU A 197 -5.12 -21.59 20.25
CA GLU A 197 -4.87 -20.22 19.79
C GLU A 197 -4.22 -20.25 18.41
N ILE A 198 -4.77 -19.47 17.48
CA ILE A 198 -4.34 -19.39 16.08
C ILE A 198 -4.17 -17.92 15.72
N THR A 199 -3.04 -17.57 15.11
CA THR A 199 -2.79 -16.22 14.60
C THR A 199 -2.89 -16.23 13.08
N ILE A 200 -3.81 -15.44 12.54
CA ILE A 200 -3.71 -15.00 11.15
C ILE A 200 -2.79 -13.78 11.17
N ALA A 201 -1.54 -13.98 10.74
CA ALA A 201 -0.53 -12.93 10.70
C ALA A 201 -0.96 -11.81 9.75
N ARG A 202 -0.47 -10.59 9.96
CA ARG A 202 -0.64 -9.52 8.98
C ARG A 202 0.44 -9.65 7.90
N GLN A 203 0.05 -9.69 6.64
CA GLN A 203 0.96 -9.61 5.51
C GLN A 203 1.69 -8.26 5.51
N GLU A 204 3.01 -8.30 5.35
CA GLU A 204 3.80 -7.11 5.08
C GLU A 204 3.39 -6.52 3.71
N VAL A 205 3.11 -5.23 3.68
CA VAL A 205 2.74 -4.50 2.47
C VAL A 205 3.95 -3.77 1.91
N PRO A 206 4.01 -3.50 0.58
CA PRO A 206 5.05 -2.67 0.02
C PRO A 206 5.12 -1.30 0.69
N LYS A 207 6.34 -0.79 0.83
CA LYS A 207 6.64 0.55 1.33
C LYS A 207 7.62 1.22 0.38
N ILE A 208 7.33 2.47 0.01
CA ILE A 208 8.29 3.33 -0.70
C ILE A 208 9.20 3.96 0.36
N ASN A 209 10.49 3.67 0.28
CA ASN A 209 11.50 4.17 1.21
C ASN A 209 12.03 5.54 0.77
N ALA A 210 12.29 5.68 -0.53
CA ALA A 210 12.76 6.92 -1.14
C ALA A 210 12.34 6.98 -2.62
N VAL A 211 12.24 8.21 -3.12
CA VAL A 211 12.11 8.47 -4.56
C VAL A 211 13.15 9.53 -4.90
N PHE A 212 14.16 9.15 -5.67
CA PHE A 212 15.18 10.07 -6.16
C PHE A 212 14.72 10.68 -7.48
N ALA A 213 14.93 11.99 -7.63
CA ALA A 213 14.46 12.76 -8.77
C ALA A 213 15.62 13.51 -9.43
N ILE A 214 15.70 13.41 -10.75
CA ILE A 214 16.53 14.28 -11.59
C ILE A 214 15.57 15.14 -12.41
N ASN A 215 15.68 16.45 -12.25
CA ASN A 215 14.79 17.40 -12.94
C ASN A 215 15.23 17.60 -14.40
N PRO A 216 14.30 17.62 -15.36
CA PRO A 216 14.61 18.02 -16.72
C PRO A 216 15.06 19.49 -16.77
N GLN A 217 15.90 19.82 -17.74
CA GLN A 217 16.48 21.16 -17.90
C GLN A 217 16.06 21.75 -19.25
N CYS A 218 15.91 23.07 -19.30
CA CYS A 218 15.66 23.80 -20.55
C CYS A 218 14.49 23.25 -21.39
N GLY A 219 13.44 22.77 -20.73
CA GLY A 219 12.25 22.21 -21.37
C GLY A 219 12.48 20.89 -22.09
N ASP A 220 13.57 20.18 -21.81
CA ASP A 220 13.79 18.83 -22.30
C ASP A 220 12.94 17.79 -21.54
N ASP A 221 13.01 16.55 -22.00
CA ASP A 221 12.38 15.39 -21.39
C ASP A 221 13.39 14.54 -20.60
N LYS A 222 14.58 15.04 -20.25
CA LYS A 222 15.64 14.21 -19.65
C LYS A 222 15.49 14.02 -18.14
N GLY A 223 14.34 14.35 -17.58
CA GLY A 223 14.04 14.06 -16.18
C GLY A 223 13.95 12.56 -15.93
N SER A 224 14.22 12.16 -14.69
CA SER A 224 14.08 10.78 -14.27
C SER A 224 13.68 10.63 -12.80
N LEU A 225 13.08 9.49 -12.49
CA LEU A 225 12.73 9.07 -11.14
C LEU A 225 13.31 7.68 -10.89
N THR A 226 13.92 7.47 -9.72
CA THR A 226 14.38 6.15 -9.26
C THR A 226 13.74 5.85 -7.92
N ILE A 227 13.12 4.68 -7.81
CA ILE A 227 12.27 4.34 -6.66
C ILE A 227 12.96 3.25 -5.84
N GLU A 228 13.13 3.52 -4.55
CA GLU A 228 13.55 2.52 -3.57
C GLU A 228 12.34 2.07 -2.76
N ALA A 229 12.06 0.78 -2.77
CA ALA A 229 10.94 0.19 -2.05
C ALA A 229 11.34 -1.13 -1.38
N SER A 230 10.64 -1.49 -0.32
CA SER A 230 10.83 -2.75 0.42
C SER A 230 9.50 -3.28 0.95
N GLY A 231 9.53 -4.45 1.61
CA GLY A 231 8.33 -5.13 2.11
C GLY A 231 7.52 -5.77 0.98
N GLY A 232 6.27 -6.14 1.28
CA GLY A 232 5.42 -6.87 0.33
C GLY A 232 5.79 -8.36 0.21
N THR A 233 5.00 -9.09 -0.57
CA THR A 233 5.25 -10.50 -0.89
C THR A 233 5.81 -10.66 -2.30
N GLY A 234 6.96 -11.33 -2.41
CA GLY A 234 7.57 -11.66 -3.70
C GLY A 234 8.19 -10.45 -4.39
N LEU A 235 8.21 -10.48 -5.73
CA LEU A 235 8.80 -9.40 -6.52
C LEU A 235 7.91 -8.16 -6.51
N LEU A 236 8.54 -6.99 -6.39
CA LEU A 236 7.88 -5.70 -6.51
C LEU A 236 7.81 -5.28 -7.99
N SER A 237 6.74 -4.56 -8.31
CA SER A 237 6.52 -3.91 -9.59
C SER A 237 6.16 -2.45 -9.38
N TYR A 238 6.55 -1.61 -10.33
CA TYR A 238 6.53 -0.16 -10.23
C TYR A 238 5.71 0.40 -11.39
N SER A 239 4.89 1.40 -11.09
CA SER A 239 4.08 2.13 -12.06
C SER A 239 4.24 3.63 -11.81
N LEU A 240 4.15 4.40 -12.90
CA LEU A 240 4.11 5.85 -12.89
C LEU A 240 2.75 6.31 -13.42
N ASN A 241 2.03 7.11 -12.63
CA ASN A 241 0.70 7.63 -12.92
C ASN A 241 -0.35 6.54 -13.20
N GLY A 242 -0.23 5.37 -12.58
CA GLY A 242 -1.16 4.26 -12.76
C GLY A 242 -1.14 3.62 -14.15
N LYS A 243 -0.09 3.87 -14.94
CA LYS A 243 0.20 3.16 -16.20
C LYS A 243 0.70 1.73 -15.93
N ASP A 244 1.18 1.05 -16.96
CA ASP A 244 1.71 -0.31 -16.88
C ASP A 244 2.72 -0.49 -15.73
N PHE A 245 2.59 -1.63 -15.03
CA PHE A 245 3.52 -2.04 -13.99
C PHE A 245 4.69 -2.81 -14.61
N LYS A 246 5.91 -2.43 -14.24
CA LYS A 246 7.15 -3.08 -14.67
C LYS A 246 8.05 -3.41 -13.47
N THR A 247 9.01 -4.32 -13.63
CA THR A 247 9.94 -4.69 -12.55
C THR A 247 11.06 -3.66 -12.33
N ASP A 248 11.31 -2.83 -13.33
CA ASP A 248 12.29 -1.75 -13.29
C ASP A 248 11.78 -0.57 -12.45
N SER A 249 12.57 -0.14 -11.47
CA SER A 249 12.25 0.95 -10.55
C SER A 249 12.68 2.33 -11.07
N GLN A 250 13.29 2.40 -12.26
CA GLN A 250 13.72 3.64 -12.89
C GLN A 250 12.71 4.08 -13.97
N PHE A 251 12.37 5.36 -13.99
CA PHE A 251 11.57 5.99 -15.04
C PHE A 251 12.37 7.13 -15.65
N GLU A 252 12.58 7.10 -16.96
CA GLU A 252 13.33 8.09 -17.72
C GLU A 252 12.41 8.80 -18.73
N LYS A 253 12.98 9.79 -19.44
CA LYS A 253 12.27 10.56 -20.47
C LYS A 253 11.07 11.34 -19.92
N LEU A 254 11.22 11.88 -18.70
CA LEU A 254 10.18 12.63 -18.01
C LEU A 254 10.35 14.14 -18.19
N THR A 255 9.32 14.79 -18.71
CA THR A 255 9.18 16.25 -18.64
C THR A 255 8.79 16.70 -17.22
N GLY A 256 8.94 17.98 -16.92
CA GLY A 256 8.52 18.52 -15.63
C GLY A 256 7.02 18.41 -15.40
N GLY A 257 6.61 18.17 -14.16
CA GLY A 257 5.22 17.90 -13.81
C GLY A 257 5.06 17.08 -12.54
N ASN A 258 3.82 16.76 -12.19
CA ASN A 258 3.48 15.94 -11.04
C ASN A 258 3.32 14.48 -11.46
N PHE A 259 3.88 13.58 -10.65
CA PHE A 259 3.83 12.15 -10.84
C PHE A 259 3.36 11.44 -9.58
N THR A 260 2.61 10.36 -9.75
CA THR A 260 2.28 9.41 -8.69
C THR A 260 3.04 8.13 -8.97
N VAL A 261 3.99 7.79 -8.11
CA VAL A 261 4.64 6.48 -8.12
C VAL A 261 3.76 5.51 -7.37
N THR A 262 3.56 4.32 -7.93
CA THR A 262 2.89 3.19 -7.26
C THR A 262 3.81 1.99 -7.27
N VAL A 263 3.98 1.35 -6.12
CA VAL A 263 4.69 0.08 -5.98
C VAL A 263 3.70 -0.99 -5.57
N LYS A 264 3.75 -2.15 -6.21
CA LYS A 264 2.83 -3.27 -6.02
C LYS A 264 3.58 -4.59 -5.88
N ASP A 265 3.14 -5.46 -4.98
CA ASP A 265 3.68 -6.81 -4.83
C ASP A 265 2.89 -7.87 -5.62
N GLN A 266 3.29 -9.14 -5.49
CA GLN A 266 2.64 -10.26 -6.18
C GLN A 266 1.19 -10.48 -5.72
N ASN A 267 0.90 -10.21 -4.43
CA ASN A 267 -0.44 -10.31 -3.84
C ASN A 267 -1.31 -9.08 -4.12
N GLN A 268 -0.85 -8.19 -5.01
CA GLN A 268 -1.56 -7.00 -5.45
C GLN A 268 -1.69 -5.90 -4.38
N CYS A 269 -0.95 -6.00 -3.27
CA CYS A 269 -0.85 -4.94 -2.27
C CYS A 269 -0.02 -3.80 -2.81
N SER A 270 -0.40 -2.56 -2.53
CA SER A 270 0.27 -1.39 -3.10
C SER A 270 0.51 -0.25 -2.12
N ALA A 271 1.61 0.46 -2.32
CA ALA A 271 1.86 1.79 -1.76
C ALA A 271 1.98 2.80 -2.89
N SER A 272 1.66 4.07 -2.62
CA SER A 272 1.82 5.15 -3.60
C SER A 272 2.35 6.41 -2.95
N GLN A 273 3.11 7.19 -3.72
CA GLN A 273 3.67 8.46 -3.30
C GLN A 273 3.66 9.46 -4.46
N SER A 274 3.24 10.69 -4.17
CA SER A 274 3.31 11.79 -5.14
C SER A 274 4.68 12.45 -5.09
N ILE A 275 5.21 12.78 -6.27
CA ILE A 275 6.46 13.53 -6.45
C ILE A 275 6.32 14.50 -7.62
N SER A 276 7.06 15.60 -7.61
CA SER A 276 7.08 16.56 -8.71
C SER A 276 8.49 16.72 -9.26
N LEU A 277 8.59 16.79 -10.59
CA LEU A 277 9.79 17.24 -11.29
C LEU A 277 9.61 18.71 -11.65
N LYS A 278 10.64 19.53 -11.40
CA LYS A 278 10.63 20.96 -11.72
C LYS A 278 10.33 21.16 -13.20
N GLN A 279 9.31 21.94 -13.50
CA GLN A 279 8.99 22.32 -14.87
C GLN A 279 9.92 23.44 -15.33
N THR A 280 10.61 23.18 -16.44
CA THR A 280 11.44 24.17 -17.15
C THR A 280 10.88 24.39 -18.54
N ARG A 281 11.14 25.57 -19.11
CA ARG A 281 10.77 25.92 -20.48
C ARG A 281 12.00 25.92 -21.35
N LYS A 282 11.82 25.58 -22.62
CA LYS A 282 12.86 25.81 -23.62
C LYS A 282 13.03 27.31 -23.82
N LEU A 283 14.28 27.76 -23.89
CA LEU A 283 14.61 29.12 -24.28
C LEU A 283 14.79 29.16 -25.80
N GLN A 284 14.14 30.13 -26.45
CA GLN A 284 14.33 30.41 -27.87
C GLN A 284 14.26 31.91 -28.10
N LEU A 285 15.13 32.45 -28.96
CA LEU A 285 15.00 33.80 -29.49
C LEU A 285 13.76 33.86 -30.38
N LYS A 286 12.75 34.63 -29.97
CA LYS A 286 11.49 34.74 -30.69
C LYS A 286 11.61 35.72 -31.86
N ASP A 287 11.99 36.95 -31.55
CA ASP A 287 12.14 38.00 -32.56
C ASP A 287 13.61 38.37 -32.70
N VAL A 288 14.04 38.43 -33.96
CA VAL A 288 15.38 38.84 -34.36
C VAL A 288 15.20 39.83 -35.50
N SER A 289 15.30 41.12 -35.18
CA SER A 289 15.20 42.20 -36.15
C SER A 289 16.58 42.78 -36.43
N VAL A 290 16.87 43.03 -37.71
CA VAL A 290 18.17 43.56 -38.14
C VAL A 290 17.96 44.74 -39.08
N ASN A 291 18.47 45.90 -38.69
CA ASN A 291 18.58 47.06 -39.57
C ASN A 291 19.98 47.08 -40.19
N SER A 292 20.00 47.17 -41.52
CA SER A 292 21.23 47.31 -42.30
C SER A 292 21.93 48.62 -42.00
N THR A 293 23.23 48.70 -42.26
CA THR A 293 23.94 49.97 -42.20
C THR A 293 23.53 50.89 -43.35
N THR A 294 23.66 52.20 -43.17
CA THR A 294 23.48 53.19 -44.24
C THR A 294 24.80 53.86 -44.59
N CYS A 295 25.04 54.07 -45.89
CA CYS A 295 26.18 54.84 -46.39
C CYS A 295 27.56 54.33 -45.92
N GLY A 296 27.71 53.03 -45.68
CA GLY A 296 28.93 52.43 -45.13
C GLY A 296 29.24 52.80 -43.67
N GLN A 297 28.30 53.45 -42.96
CA GLN A 297 28.47 53.83 -41.56
C GLN A 297 28.35 52.63 -40.62
N SER A 298 28.80 52.78 -39.38
CA SER A 298 28.60 51.79 -38.31
C SER A 298 27.33 52.13 -37.53
N ASN A 299 26.18 52.05 -38.19
CA ASN A 299 24.87 52.39 -37.63
C ASN A 299 23.82 51.29 -37.80
N GLY A 300 24.28 50.06 -38.09
CA GLY A 300 23.42 48.88 -38.07
C GLY A 300 22.90 48.63 -36.66
N LEU A 301 21.76 47.95 -36.59
CA LEU A 301 21.07 47.63 -35.34
C LEU A 301 20.61 46.18 -35.37
N ILE A 302 20.84 45.46 -34.29
CA ILE A 302 20.18 44.19 -34.02
C ILE A 302 19.28 44.38 -32.79
N SER A 303 18.02 43.95 -32.89
CA SER A 303 17.07 43.91 -31.78
C SER A 303 16.57 42.49 -31.57
N LEU A 304 16.75 41.99 -30.35
CA LEU A 304 16.40 40.65 -29.91
C LEU A 304 15.31 40.72 -28.86
N SER A 305 14.32 39.84 -28.95
CA SER A 305 13.39 39.61 -27.86
C SER A 305 12.97 38.16 -27.75
N THR A 306 12.66 37.77 -26.51
CA THR A 306 12.00 36.51 -26.20
C THR A 306 11.10 36.69 -24.99
N ASN A 307 10.01 35.93 -24.96
CA ASN A 307 9.09 35.81 -23.82
C ASN A 307 9.04 34.37 -23.28
N GLU A 308 9.98 33.53 -23.72
CA GLU A 308 10.17 32.15 -23.29
C GLU A 308 11.45 32.02 -22.45
N GLY A 309 11.66 30.86 -21.82
CA GLY A 309 12.76 30.64 -20.87
C GLY A 309 12.34 30.66 -19.41
N ASN A 310 13.35 30.66 -18.53
CA ASN A 310 13.22 30.44 -17.10
C ASN A 310 13.86 31.60 -16.32
N GLY A 311 13.03 32.45 -15.72
CA GLY A 311 13.50 33.55 -14.88
C GLY A 311 14.05 34.73 -15.69
N ARG A 312 15.13 35.37 -15.20
CA ARG A 312 15.74 36.51 -15.88
C ARG A 312 16.35 36.11 -17.22
N ILE A 313 16.22 36.97 -18.23
CA ILE A 313 16.77 36.78 -19.58
C ILE A 313 17.90 37.78 -19.81
N GLN A 314 18.97 37.33 -20.43
CA GLN A 314 20.09 38.15 -20.86
C GLN A 314 20.47 37.84 -22.31
N PHE A 315 20.99 38.84 -23.02
CA PHE A 315 21.40 38.76 -24.40
C PHE A 315 22.88 39.06 -24.55
N SER A 316 23.52 38.47 -25.56
CA SER A 316 24.90 38.75 -25.93
C SER A 316 25.08 38.77 -27.44
N LEU A 317 26.10 39.50 -27.87
CA LEU A 317 26.56 39.63 -29.24
C LEU A 317 28.02 39.19 -29.31
N ASP A 318 28.33 38.23 -30.18
CA ASP A 318 29.66 37.66 -30.41
C ASP A 318 30.38 37.18 -29.13
N GLY A 319 29.60 36.72 -28.14
CA GLY A 319 30.14 36.24 -26.86
C GLY A 319 30.62 37.34 -25.92
N ALA A 320 30.25 38.60 -26.17
CA ALA A 320 30.47 39.69 -25.23
C ALA A 320 29.70 39.49 -23.90
N THR A 321 29.97 40.34 -22.92
CA THR A 321 29.27 40.31 -21.62
C THR A 321 27.76 40.41 -21.80
N ASN A 322 27.04 39.52 -21.15
CA ASN A 322 25.58 39.48 -21.16
C ASN A 322 24.96 40.79 -20.64
N GLN A 323 23.90 41.25 -21.32
CA GLN A 323 23.12 42.44 -20.93
C GLN A 323 21.62 42.15 -20.96
N ALA A 324 20.84 42.87 -20.14
CA ALA A 324 19.38 42.68 -20.09
C ALA A 324 18.66 43.23 -21.34
N SER A 325 19.23 44.25 -21.98
CA SER A 325 18.70 44.82 -23.22
C SER A 325 19.03 43.93 -24.40
N GLY A 326 18.04 43.58 -25.22
CA GLY A 326 18.25 42.86 -26.48
C GLY A 326 18.67 43.77 -27.64
N ILE A 327 19.00 45.03 -27.38
CA ILE A 327 19.35 46.04 -28.41
C ILE A 327 20.88 46.16 -28.51
N PHE A 328 21.39 45.95 -29.72
CA PHE A 328 22.79 46.16 -30.08
C PHE A 328 22.87 47.14 -31.26
N ASP A 329 23.48 48.30 -31.04
CA ASP A 329 23.58 49.37 -32.01
C ASP A 329 25.03 49.64 -32.44
N HIS A 330 25.21 50.65 -33.30
CA HIS A 330 26.49 51.05 -33.86
C HIS A 330 27.26 49.93 -34.59
N LEU A 331 26.52 48.99 -35.16
CA LEU A 331 27.10 47.82 -35.81
C LEU A 331 27.56 48.14 -37.23
N LYS A 332 28.66 47.49 -37.64
CA LYS A 332 29.13 47.50 -39.03
C LYS A 332 28.36 46.45 -39.83
N ALA A 333 28.49 46.54 -41.14
CA ALA A 333 28.05 45.44 -42.00
C ALA A 333 28.90 44.20 -41.69
N GLY A 334 28.25 43.06 -41.44
CA GLY A 334 28.91 41.85 -41.00
C GLY A 334 27.96 40.76 -40.55
N VAL A 335 28.53 39.59 -40.26
CA VAL A 335 27.82 38.47 -39.65
C VAL A 335 28.11 38.48 -38.16
N TYR A 336 27.05 38.41 -37.36
CA TYR A 336 27.09 38.44 -35.91
C TYR A 336 26.49 37.15 -35.35
N THR A 337 27.03 36.69 -34.23
CA THR A 337 26.46 35.61 -33.42
C THR A 337 25.71 36.21 -32.27
N VAL A 338 24.39 36.07 -32.27
CA VAL A 338 23.54 36.52 -31.17
C VAL A 338 23.21 35.34 -30.27
N SER A 339 23.26 35.54 -28.97
CA SER A 339 22.84 34.55 -28.00
C SER A 339 21.88 35.15 -26.97
N VAL A 340 21.02 34.30 -26.45
CA VAL A 340 20.18 34.59 -25.28
C VAL A 340 20.43 33.50 -24.24
N GLU A 341 20.48 33.90 -22.98
CA GLU A 341 20.64 33.03 -21.82
C GLU A 341 19.58 33.35 -20.76
N ASP A 342 19.04 32.34 -20.11
CA ASP A 342 18.12 32.52 -18.97
C ASP A 342 18.77 32.19 -17.61
N GLU A 343 18.08 32.46 -16.51
CA GLU A 343 18.58 32.24 -15.15
C GLU A 343 18.78 30.76 -14.80
N ALA A 344 18.20 29.84 -15.59
CA ALA A 344 18.46 28.41 -15.47
C ALA A 344 19.68 27.94 -16.29
N GLY A 345 20.37 28.84 -16.98
CA GLY A 345 21.53 28.54 -17.82
C GLY A 345 21.17 27.97 -19.20
N CYS A 346 19.91 28.07 -19.62
CA CYS A 346 19.49 27.65 -20.94
C CYS A 346 19.93 28.69 -21.97
N THR A 347 20.36 28.24 -23.16
CA THR A 347 20.85 29.13 -24.22
C THR A 347 20.19 28.85 -25.56
N ASP A 348 20.01 29.91 -26.35
CA ASP A 348 19.71 29.83 -27.79
C ASP A 348 20.65 30.77 -28.55
N ILE A 349 21.19 30.29 -29.67
CA ILE A 349 22.24 30.97 -30.44
C ILE A 349 21.83 31.01 -31.90
N LYS A 350 21.93 32.19 -32.52
CA LYS A 350 21.63 32.40 -33.94
C LYS A 350 22.72 33.21 -34.61
N SER A 351 22.93 32.95 -35.89
CA SER A 351 23.75 33.80 -36.75
C SER A 351 22.86 34.78 -37.50
N VAL A 352 23.21 36.06 -37.46
CA VAL A 352 22.45 37.15 -38.09
C VAL A 352 23.40 38.00 -38.93
N THR A 353 22.91 38.53 -40.06
CA THR A 353 23.73 39.35 -40.94
C THR A 353 23.20 40.78 -40.96
N VAL A 354 24.02 41.72 -40.52
CA VAL A 354 23.81 43.15 -40.76
C VAL A 354 24.31 43.43 -42.16
N ALA A 355 23.41 43.61 -43.12
CA ALA A 355 23.80 43.95 -44.47
C ALA A 355 24.38 45.37 -44.54
N GLY A 356 25.34 45.57 -45.44
CA GLY A 356 25.86 46.88 -45.74
C GLY A 356 25.06 47.56 -46.85
N SER A 357 24.80 48.87 -46.69
CA SER A 357 24.44 49.72 -47.82
C SER A 357 25.65 50.55 -48.23
N VAL A 358 26.00 50.50 -49.52
CA VAL A 358 27.06 51.35 -50.09
C VAL A 358 26.39 52.57 -50.69
N GLY A 359 26.78 53.77 -50.24
CA GLY A 359 26.29 55.02 -50.81
C GLY A 359 26.73 55.19 -52.28
N PRO A 360 26.21 56.22 -52.97
CA PRO A 360 26.60 56.48 -54.35
C PRO A 360 28.11 56.76 -54.45
N LYS A 361 28.70 56.38 -55.58
CA LYS A 361 30.09 56.68 -55.94
C LYS A 361 30.11 57.42 -57.26
N ILE A 362 30.96 58.43 -57.37
CA ILE A 362 31.35 59.04 -58.64
C ILE A 362 32.57 58.27 -59.14
N THR A 363 32.43 57.51 -60.22
CA THR A 363 33.47 56.60 -60.71
C THR A 363 34.39 57.25 -61.73
N GLN A 364 33.87 58.18 -62.52
CA GLN A 364 34.62 58.91 -63.52
C GLN A 364 34.07 60.31 -63.66
N VAL A 365 34.97 61.27 -63.91
CA VAL A 365 34.60 62.65 -64.23
C VAL A 365 35.41 63.07 -65.44
N THR A 366 34.74 63.64 -66.44
CA THR A 366 35.38 64.18 -67.64
C THR A 366 35.00 65.65 -67.76
N ILE A 367 36.01 66.50 -67.95
CA ILE A 367 35.84 67.95 -68.05
C ILE A 367 36.42 68.39 -69.40
N GLU A 368 35.62 69.07 -70.20
CA GLU A 368 36.06 69.79 -71.39
C GLU A 368 36.14 71.29 -71.01
N PRO A 369 37.34 71.90 -70.96
CA PRO A 369 37.50 73.29 -70.54
C PRO A 369 36.87 74.26 -71.56
N ALA A 370 36.50 75.46 -71.11
CA ALA A 370 36.04 76.49 -72.04
C ALA A 370 37.20 77.13 -72.77
N THR A 371 36.93 77.62 -73.97
CA THR A 371 37.86 78.41 -74.77
C THR A 371 37.56 79.90 -74.60
N CYS A 372 38.57 80.71 -74.29
CA CYS A 372 38.52 82.18 -74.37
C CYS A 372 37.28 82.81 -73.68
N ASP A 373 37.07 82.51 -72.39
CA ASP A 373 35.96 83.03 -71.56
C ASP A 373 34.53 82.75 -72.09
N GLN A 374 34.39 81.80 -73.02
CA GLN A 374 33.09 81.39 -73.54
C GLN A 374 32.34 80.47 -72.56
N LEU A 375 31.02 80.50 -72.59
CA LEU A 375 30.14 79.53 -71.93
C LEU A 375 30.09 78.24 -72.76
N ASN A 376 31.20 77.52 -72.87
CA ASN A 376 31.26 76.28 -73.67
C ASN A 376 32.00 75.12 -72.97
N ALA A 377 32.32 75.22 -71.67
CA ALA A 377 32.83 74.05 -70.96
C ALA A 377 31.75 72.98 -70.82
N LYS A 378 32.19 71.72 -70.82
CA LYS A 378 31.34 70.57 -70.56
C LYS A 378 31.83 69.79 -69.34
N LEU A 379 30.89 69.32 -68.55
CA LEU A 379 31.12 68.42 -67.43
C LEU A 379 30.29 67.16 -67.65
N SER A 380 30.93 65.99 -67.53
CA SER A 380 30.22 64.73 -67.40
C SER A 380 30.78 63.92 -66.24
N ALA A 381 29.92 63.24 -65.50
CA ALA A 381 30.32 62.33 -64.43
C ALA A 381 29.52 61.04 -64.51
N GLN A 382 30.21 59.91 -64.34
CA GLN A 382 29.62 58.60 -64.20
C GLN A 382 29.45 58.27 -62.73
N THR A 383 28.30 57.71 -62.38
CA THR A 383 27.93 57.37 -61.01
C THR A 383 27.50 55.92 -60.93
N THR A 384 27.73 55.31 -59.77
CA THR A 384 27.22 53.98 -59.41
C THR A 384 26.57 54.06 -58.04
N GLY A 385 25.55 53.25 -57.78
CA GLY A 385 24.84 53.25 -56.50
C GLY A 385 23.47 52.61 -56.63
N ILE A 386 22.67 52.74 -55.57
CA ILE A 386 21.27 52.31 -55.57
C ILE A 386 20.49 53.15 -56.60
N PRO A 387 19.55 52.57 -57.37
CA PRO A 387 18.72 53.30 -58.33
C PRO A 387 18.00 54.53 -57.73
N ASN A 388 17.56 55.44 -58.60
CA ASN A 388 16.95 56.73 -58.23
C ASN A 388 17.93 57.74 -57.59
N LEU A 389 19.16 57.82 -58.12
CA LEU A 389 20.11 58.85 -57.74
C LEU A 389 19.62 60.25 -58.14
N THR A 390 19.80 61.22 -57.25
CA THR A 390 19.61 62.64 -57.53
C THR A 390 20.96 63.35 -57.65
N TYR A 391 21.01 64.35 -58.52
CA TYR A 391 22.24 65.05 -58.86
C TYR A 391 22.08 66.54 -58.62
N GLU A 392 23.07 67.17 -58.00
CA GLU A 392 23.15 68.62 -57.83
C GLU A 392 24.47 69.15 -58.39
N LEU A 393 24.39 70.27 -59.09
CA LEU A 393 25.54 71.05 -59.55
C LEU A 393 25.49 72.44 -58.89
N ASN A 394 26.50 72.78 -58.09
CA ASN A 394 26.57 74.06 -57.36
C ASN A 394 25.30 74.36 -56.54
N GLY A 395 24.67 73.33 -55.98
CA GLY A 395 23.45 73.44 -55.18
C GLY A 395 22.14 73.48 -55.99
N VAL A 396 22.19 73.33 -57.31
CA VAL A 396 21.00 73.25 -58.17
C VAL A 396 20.79 71.82 -58.63
N VAL A 397 19.58 71.28 -58.46
CA VAL A 397 19.22 69.93 -58.92
C VAL A 397 19.25 69.86 -60.45
N VAL A 398 19.94 68.85 -60.98
CA VAL A 398 20.02 68.58 -62.42
C VAL A 398 19.48 67.16 -62.72
N PRO A 399 18.87 66.93 -63.89
CA PRO A 399 18.27 65.65 -64.22
C PRO A 399 19.30 64.54 -64.51
N SER A 400 20.53 64.91 -64.88
CA SER A 400 21.61 63.97 -65.21
C SER A 400 22.98 64.65 -65.14
N LEU A 401 24.04 63.87 -64.86
CA LEU A 401 25.44 64.28 -64.98
C LEU A 401 26.10 63.78 -66.28
N ALA A 402 25.34 63.20 -67.22
CA ALA A 402 25.93 62.59 -68.42
C ALA A 402 26.52 63.61 -69.41
N ASN A 403 25.95 64.81 -69.51
CA ASN A 403 26.43 65.87 -70.40
C ASN A 403 25.87 67.23 -69.96
N ILE A 404 26.60 67.95 -69.12
CA ILE A 404 26.27 69.31 -68.70
C ILE A 404 27.11 70.26 -69.53
N ASP A 405 26.47 71.12 -70.32
CA ASP A 405 27.12 72.07 -71.21
C ASP A 405 26.90 73.53 -70.78
N LYS A 406 27.47 74.46 -71.55
CA LYS A 406 27.34 75.91 -71.37
C LYS A 406 27.84 76.43 -70.03
N LEU A 407 28.86 75.77 -69.49
CA LEU A 407 29.47 76.14 -68.21
C LEU A 407 30.54 77.22 -68.40
N ALA A 408 30.53 78.22 -67.51
CA ALA A 408 31.57 79.25 -67.39
C ALA A 408 32.90 78.68 -66.84
N ALA A 409 33.96 79.49 -66.77
CA ALA A 409 35.14 79.14 -65.98
C ALA A 409 34.84 79.25 -64.49
N GLY A 410 35.34 78.31 -63.69
CA GLY A 410 35.12 78.28 -62.24
C GLY A 410 35.01 76.88 -61.65
N THR A 411 34.87 76.84 -60.34
CA THR A 411 34.76 75.58 -59.58
C THR A 411 33.32 75.06 -59.60
N TYR A 412 33.17 73.79 -59.92
CA TYR A 412 31.89 73.09 -59.94
C TYR A 412 31.86 72.02 -58.86
N LYS A 413 30.96 72.18 -57.89
CA LYS A 413 30.65 71.17 -56.89
C LYS A 413 29.53 70.26 -57.39
N VAL A 414 29.85 69.00 -57.57
CA VAL A 414 28.86 67.95 -57.86
C VAL A 414 28.50 67.25 -56.57
N VAL A 415 27.21 67.09 -56.32
CA VAL A 415 26.68 66.24 -55.25
C VAL A 415 25.80 65.17 -55.87
N VAL A 416 26.02 63.92 -55.50
CA VAL A 416 25.17 62.79 -55.87
C VAL A 416 24.55 62.25 -54.60
N ARG A 417 23.22 62.12 -54.57
CA ARG A 417 22.51 61.52 -53.44
C ARG A 417 21.72 60.30 -53.89
N ASP A 418 21.59 59.32 -53.01
CA ASP A 418 20.69 58.19 -53.22
C ASP A 418 19.37 58.36 -52.43
N GLN A 419 18.43 57.44 -52.68
CA GLN A 419 17.12 57.41 -52.01
C GLN A 419 17.18 57.12 -50.50
N ASN A 420 18.32 56.63 -49.98
CA ASN A 420 18.53 56.39 -48.56
C ASN A 420 19.19 57.62 -47.87
N GLY A 421 19.36 58.73 -48.60
CA GLY A 421 19.96 59.96 -48.10
C GLY A 421 21.48 59.97 -48.08
N CYS A 422 22.14 58.95 -48.64
CA CYS A 422 23.60 58.93 -48.75
C CYS A 422 24.06 59.91 -49.81
N SER A 423 25.02 60.78 -49.49
CA SER A 423 25.57 61.75 -50.43
C SER A 423 27.08 61.61 -50.59
N ILE A 424 27.55 61.74 -51.82
CA ILE A 424 28.96 61.98 -52.14
C ILE A 424 29.07 63.31 -52.86
N ASP A 425 30.06 64.12 -52.50
CA ASP A 425 30.37 65.35 -53.20
C ASP A 425 31.84 65.43 -53.60
N THR A 426 32.09 66.19 -54.65
CA THR A 426 33.43 66.47 -55.14
C THR A 426 33.41 67.80 -55.88
N SER A 427 34.52 68.51 -55.80
CA SER A 427 34.69 69.82 -56.42
C SER A 427 35.72 69.71 -57.52
N PHE A 428 35.34 70.17 -58.70
CA PHE A 428 36.23 70.26 -59.84
C PHE A 428 36.58 71.72 -60.06
N ILE A 429 37.87 72.02 -60.09
CA ILE A 429 38.34 73.34 -60.49
C ILE A 429 38.54 73.30 -62.00
N LYS A 430 37.96 74.27 -62.68
CA LYS A 430 38.36 74.69 -64.01
C LYS A 430 39.22 75.94 -63.90
#